data_AF-A0A7C6JQG5-F1
#
_entry.id   AF-A0A7C6JQG5-F1
#
_cell.length_a   1.000
_cell.length_b   1.000
_cell.length_c   1.000
_cell.angle_alpha   90.00
_cell.angle_beta   90.00
_cell.angle_gamma   90.00
#
_symmetry.space_group_name_H-M   'P 1'
#
loop_
_entity.id
_entity.type
_entity.pdbx_description
1 polymer ?
#
loop_
_entity_poly.entity_id
_entity_poly.type
_entity_poly.pdbx_seq_one_letter_code
_entity_poly.pdbx_strand_id
1 'polypeptide(L)'
;MQLYFIRHAQSTNNARWESGEFTDNPRVADPPLTDKGILQSQLVAQELSKHNPGIKTHFLDQQNRSGYGITHVYCSLMERAIQTGSIIARHLDVPLIALPDCHEVGGIYLERIVGDKPVISMEYGLNASYIQATYPFLRLEHHIHEKGWWPGGKEDRELVAERATRVIDFIRHRHGETDDRVALITHGGFFNYLFRALCRCEMNFAADQRYPYRFMYNNCGISRFDMPDEMAQFIYHNKTDFLPDELIT
;
A
#
# COMPACT_ATOMS: atom_id res chain seq x y z
N MET A 1 -8.07 -17.25 5.00
CA MET A 1 -8.14 -15.80 4.67
C MET A 1 -7.89 -15.51 3.19
N GLN A 2 -8.43 -14.39 2.69
CA GLN A 2 -8.03 -13.74 1.42
C GLN A 2 -7.32 -12.40 1.70
N LEU A 3 -6.17 -12.15 1.06
CA LEU A 3 -5.40 -10.92 1.20
C LEU A 3 -5.35 -10.16 -0.13
N TYR A 4 -5.76 -8.90 -0.08
CA TYR A 4 -5.76 -7.97 -1.18
C TYR A 4 -4.72 -6.91 -0.92
N PHE A 5 -3.70 -6.82 -1.76
CA PHE A 5 -2.88 -5.61 -1.81
C PHE A 5 -3.57 -4.60 -2.70
N ILE A 6 -3.46 -3.33 -2.31
CA ILE A 6 -3.93 -2.20 -3.11
C ILE A 6 -2.83 -1.14 -3.06
N ARG A 7 -2.32 -0.72 -4.23
CA ARG A 7 -1.41 0.44 -4.26
C ARG A 7 -2.23 1.69 -3.97
N HIS A 8 -1.69 2.61 -3.16
CA HIS A 8 -2.31 3.92 -2.94
C HIS A 8 -2.67 4.61 -4.28
N ALA A 9 -3.69 5.48 -4.26
CA ALA A 9 -4.09 6.26 -5.43
C ALA A 9 -3.02 7.29 -5.84
N GLN A 10 -3.22 7.95 -6.98
CA GLN A 10 -2.27 8.92 -7.52
C GLN A 10 -1.99 10.03 -6.50
N SER A 11 -0.72 10.16 -6.13
CA SER A 11 -0.21 11.27 -5.32
C SER A 11 0.33 12.40 -6.19
N THR A 12 0.56 13.57 -5.60
CA THR A 12 1.19 14.70 -6.30
C THR A 12 2.55 14.33 -6.91
N ASN A 13 3.33 13.46 -6.25
CA ASN A 13 4.58 12.95 -6.81
C ASN A 13 4.37 11.95 -7.97
N ASN A 14 3.26 11.22 -8.03
CA ASN A 14 2.96 10.37 -9.20
C ASN A 14 2.59 11.23 -10.40
N ALA A 15 1.70 12.21 -10.22
CA ALA A 15 1.34 13.16 -11.27
C ALA A 15 2.56 13.93 -11.82
N ARG A 16 3.50 14.31 -10.94
CA ARG A 16 4.80 14.88 -11.32
C ARG A 16 5.62 13.93 -12.19
N TRP A 17 5.65 12.64 -11.86
CA TRP A 17 6.39 11.64 -12.63
C TRP A 17 5.75 11.39 -14.00
N GLU A 18 4.43 11.32 -14.07
CA GLU A 18 3.66 11.13 -15.31
C GLU A 18 3.81 12.30 -16.28
N SER A 19 3.78 13.53 -15.77
CA SER A 19 3.95 14.75 -16.60
C SER A 19 5.38 14.95 -17.08
N GLY A 20 6.38 14.43 -16.36
CA GLY A 20 7.80 14.73 -16.60
C GLY A 20 8.20 16.16 -16.20
N GLU A 21 7.29 16.94 -15.61
CA GLU A 21 7.52 18.33 -15.21
C GLU A 21 8.19 18.38 -13.83
N PHE A 22 9.51 18.29 -13.85
CA PHE A 22 10.32 18.17 -12.63
C PHE A 22 10.78 19.48 -12.00
N THR A 23 10.68 20.61 -12.72
CA THR A 23 11.21 21.93 -12.34
C THR A 23 10.22 22.76 -11.54
N ASP A 24 8.99 22.89 -12.02
CA ASP A 24 8.00 23.83 -11.45
C ASP A 24 7.15 23.19 -10.35
N ASN A 25 7.19 21.86 -10.24
CA ASN A 25 6.52 21.08 -9.22
C ASN A 25 7.55 20.26 -8.43
N PRO A 26 8.06 20.76 -7.29
CA PRO A 26 9.07 20.04 -6.52
C PRO A 26 8.47 18.77 -5.91
N ARG A 27 9.32 17.74 -5.75
CA ARG A 27 8.94 16.52 -5.02
C ARG A 27 8.53 16.90 -3.59
N VAL A 28 7.39 16.39 -3.14
CA VAL A 28 6.94 16.50 -1.75
C VAL A 28 7.40 15.26 -0.97
N ALA A 29 7.83 15.41 0.28
CA ALA A 29 8.38 14.31 1.07
C ALA A 29 7.33 13.22 1.34
N ASP A 30 6.17 13.61 1.90
CA ASP A 30 4.98 12.76 2.04
C ASP A 30 3.82 13.34 1.22
N PRO A 31 3.76 13.05 -0.10
CA PRO A 31 2.82 13.68 -1.00
C PRO A 31 1.38 13.21 -0.72
N PRO A 32 0.39 14.13 -0.63
CA PRO A 32 -1.01 13.77 -0.58
C PRO A 32 -1.52 13.28 -1.95
N LEU A 33 -2.74 12.76 -1.97
CA LEU A 33 -3.47 12.44 -3.19
C LEU A 33 -3.79 13.69 -4.02
N THR A 34 -3.84 13.54 -5.33
CA THR A 34 -4.43 14.52 -6.26
C THR A 34 -5.95 14.36 -6.32
N ASP A 35 -6.67 15.29 -6.94
CA ASP A 35 -8.10 15.12 -7.24
C ASP A 35 -8.37 13.85 -8.05
N LYS A 36 -7.47 13.53 -9.00
CA LYS A 36 -7.48 12.27 -9.74
C LYS A 36 -7.34 11.07 -8.78
N GLY A 37 -6.42 11.15 -7.83
CA GLY A 37 -6.23 10.13 -6.80
C GLY A 37 -7.44 9.94 -5.88
N ILE A 38 -8.16 11.02 -5.55
CA ILE A 38 -9.42 10.92 -4.80
C ILE A 38 -10.46 10.16 -5.62
N LEU A 39 -10.62 10.46 -6.91
CA LEU A 39 -11.54 9.74 -7.79
C LEU A 39 -11.16 8.27 -7.96
N GLN A 40 -9.88 7.96 -8.18
CA GLN A 40 -9.38 6.57 -8.19
C GLN A 40 -9.73 5.83 -6.89
N SER A 41 -9.55 6.49 -5.74
CA SER A 41 -9.86 5.91 -4.42
C SER A 41 -11.36 5.62 -4.25
N GLN A 42 -12.23 6.48 -4.79
CA GLN A 42 -13.67 6.25 -4.78
C GLN A 42 -14.07 5.07 -5.68
N LEU A 43 -13.47 4.94 -6.85
CA LEU A 43 -13.75 3.85 -7.79
C LEU A 43 -13.26 2.49 -7.27
N VAL A 44 -12.07 2.42 -6.67
CA VAL A 44 -11.63 1.17 -6.03
C VAL A 44 -12.52 0.81 -4.83
N ALA A 45 -13.02 1.80 -4.08
CA ALA A 45 -13.97 1.54 -3.00
C ALA A 45 -15.30 0.95 -3.52
N GLN A 46 -15.83 1.49 -4.62
CA GLN A 46 -17.02 0.95 -5.31
C GLN A 46 -16.77 -0.43 -5.90
N GLU A 47 -15.57 -0.71 -6.42
CA GLU A 47 -15.22 -2.05 -6.89
C GLU A 47 -15.27 -3.06 -5.75
N LEU A 48 -14.62 -2.73 -4.62
CA LEU A 48 -14.56 -3.58 -3.43
C LEU A 48 -15.93 -3.78 -2.77
N SER A 49 -16.88 -2.87 -2.97
CA SER A 49 -18.24 -3.00 -2.44
C SER A 49 -19.13 -3.92 -3.25
N LYS A 50 -18.69 -4.37 -4.44
CA LYS A 50 -19.48 -5.31 -5.27
C LYS A 50 -19.76 -6.58 -4.49
N HIS A 51 -21.03 -6.99 -4.49
CA HIS A 51 -21.51 -8.21 -3.86
C HIS A 51 -22.60 -8.85 -4.74
N ASN A 52 -22.30 -10.04 -5.27
CA ASN A 52 -23.15 -10.75 -6.22
C ASN A 52 -23.42 -12.19 -5.74
N PRO A 53 -24.21 -12.38 -4.67
CA PRO A 53 -24.39 -13.69 -4.02
C PRO A 53 -25.08 -14.74 -4.92
N GLY A 54 -25.76 -14.31 -5.99
CA GLY A 54 -26.41 -15.20 -6.96
C GLY A 54 -25.50 -15.76 -8.05
N ILE A 55 -24.25 -15.29 -8.17
CA ILE A 55 -23.32 -15.78 -9.20
C ILE A 55 -22.68 -17.08 -8.74
N LYS A 56 -22.93 -18.16 -9.50
CA LYS A 56 -22.17 -19.41 -9.34
C LYS A 56 -20.76 -19.20 -9.87
N THR A 57 -19.78 -19.31 -8.99
CA THR A 57 -18.37 -19.23 -9.34
C THR A 57 -17.74 -20.61 -9.28
N HIS A 58 -16.58 -20.74 -9.92
CA HIS A 58 -15.66 -21.83 -9.59
C HIS A 58 -15.23 -21.71 -8.11
N PHE A 59 -14.74 -22.80 -7.51
CA PHE A 59 -14.58 -22.91 -6.05
C PHE A 59 -13.68 -21.83 -5.40
N LEU A 60 -12.77 -21.18 -6.16
CA LEU A 60 -11.88 -20.13 -5.65
C LEU A 60 -12.33 -18.68 -5.95
N ASP A 61 -13.37 -18.50 -6.78
CA ASP A 61 -13.77 -17.20 -7.34
C ASP A 61 -12.56 -16.31 -7.70
N GLN A 62 -11.69 -16.80 -8.59
CA GLN A 62 -10.39 -16.19 -8.89
C GLN A 62 -10.45 -14.79 -9.50
N GLN A 63 -11.66 -14.28 -9.79
CA GLN A 63 -11.89 -12.97 -10.38
C GLN A 63 -12.87 -12.12 -9.54
N ASN A 64 -13.14 -12.52 -8.30
CA ASN A 64 -14.04 -11.80 -7.38
C ASN A 64 -15.44 -11.56 -7.97
N ARG A 65 -15.95 -12.49 -8.78
CA ARG A 65 -17.26 -12.35 -9.43
C ARG A 65 -18.40 -12.33 -8.42
N SER A 66 -18.28 -13.09 -7.33
CA SER A 66 -19.25 -13.09 -6.21
C SER A 66 -19.11 -11.85 -5.31
N GLY A 67 -18.04 -11.08 -5.49
CA GLY A 67 -17.70 -9.90 -4.69
C GLY A 67 -16.40 -10.05 -3.91
N TYR A 68 -16.00 -8.97 -3.25
CA TYR A 68 -14.78 -8.94 -2.45
C TYR A 68 -15.03 -9.29 -1.00
N GLY A 69 -16.09 -8.75 -0.38
CA GLY A 69 -16.45 -9.05 1.00
C GLY A 69 -15.38 -8.63 2.02
N ILE A 70 -14.69 -7.51 1.77
CA ILE A 70 -13.63 -7.01 2.64
C ILE A 70 -14.15 -6.81 4.06
N THR A 71 -13.37 -7.29 5.03
CA THR A 71 -13.69 -7.28 6.47
C THR A 71 -12.80 -6.33 7.25
N HIS A 72 -11.56 -6.14 6.78
CA HIS A 72 -10.52 -5.37 7.45
C HIS A 72 -9.72 -4.58 6.43
N VAL A 73 -9.42 -3.32 6.73
CA VAL A 73 -8.50 -2.50 5.94
C VAL A 73 -7.30 -2.11 6.79
N TYR A 74 -6.11 -2.44 6.30
CA TYR A 74 -4.84 -1.97 6.82
C TYR A 74 -4.23 -0.96 5.85
N CYS A 75 -3.47 0.01 6.35
CA CYS A 75 -2.76 0.94 5.49
C CYS A 75 -1.36 1.29 6.01
N SER A 76 -0.50 1.71 5.09
CA SER A 76 0.70 2.48 5.43
C SER A 76 0.37 3.82 6.10
N LEU A 77 1.27 4.29 6.97
CA LEU A 77 1.21 5.62 7.58
C LEU A 77 1.66 6.79 6.69
N MET A 78 2.02 6.55 5.43
CA MET A 78 2.24 7.64 4.47
C MET A 78 0.89 8.24 4.06
N GLU A 79 0.80 9.57 3.98
CA GLU A 79 -0.48 10.28 3.88
C GLU A 79 -1.36 9.81 2.73
N ARG A 80 -0.81 9.63 1.52
CA ARG A 80 -1.52 9.09 0.36
C ARG A 80 -2.17 7.72 0.60
N ALA A 81 -1.55 6.85 1.39
CA ALA A 81 -2.09 5.54 1.72
C ALA A 81 -3.17 5.65 2.80
N ILE A 82 -3.01 6.55 3.78
CA ILE A 82 -4.05 6.88 4.75
C ILE A 82 -5.29 7.44 4.03
N GLN A 83 -5.13 8.38 3.09
CA GLN A 83 -6.23 8.98 2.34
C GLN A 83 -6.96 7.92 1.50
N THR A 84 -6.22 7.09 0.77
CA THR A 84 -6.80 5.99 -0.03
C THR A 84 -7.57 5.01 0.88
N GLY A 85 -6.93 4.55 1.96
CA GLY A 85 -7.53 3.62 2.92
C GLY A 85 -8.74 4.20 3.66
N SER A 86 -8.73 5.50 3.96
CA SER A 86 -9.86 6.19 4.60
C SER A 86 -11.08 6.23 3.71
N ILE A 87 -10.90 6.49 2.40
CA ILE A 87 -12.00 6.49 1.44
C ILE A 87 -12.59 5.07 1.32
N ILE A 88 -11.74 4.06 1.18
CA ILE A 88 -12.16 2.65 1.09
C ILE A 88 -12.89 2.20 2.36
N ALA A 89 -12.25 2.34 3.53
CA ALA A 89 -12.80 1.83 4.78
C ALA A 89 -14.12 2.49 5.17
N ARG A 90 -14.29 3.80 4.92
CA ARG A 90 -15.55 4.49 5.17
C ARG A 90 -16.66 4.07 4.20
N HIS A 91 -16.32 3.81 2.94
CA HIS A 91 -17.30 3.35 1.96
C HIS A 91 -17.80 1.93 2.27
N LEU A 92 -16.90 1.07 2.75
CA LEU A 92 -17.19 -0.33 3.08
C LEU A 92 -17.72 -0.52 4.51
N ASP A 93 -17.70 0.53 5.33
CA ASP A 93 -18.04 0.49 6.76
C ASP A 93 -17.25 -0.56 7.56
N VAL A 94 -15.92 -0.56 7.38
CA VAL A 94 -14.99 -1.51 8.03
C VAL A 94 -13.86 -0.77 8.78
N PRO A 95 -13.21 -1.42 9.76
CA PRO A 95 -12.09 -0.81 10.47
C PRO A 95 -10.93 -0.46 9.55
N LEU A 96 -10.30 0.69 9.81
CA LEU A 96 -9.02 1.10 9.21
C LEU A 96 -7.92 1.13 10.27
N ILE A 97 -6.87 0.34 10.06
CA ILE A 97 -5.73 0.22 10.97
C ILE A 97 -4.42 0.56 10.25
N ALA A 98 -3.66 1.49 10.79
CA ALA A 98 -2.39 1.92 10.24
C ALA A 98 -1.23 1.08 10.79
N LEU A 99 -0.37 0.62 9.87
CA LEU A 99 0.84 -0.14 10.14
C LEU A 99 2.07 0.68 9.71
N PRO A 100 2.94 1.10 10.65
CA PRO A 100 4.18 1.80 10.30
C PRO A 100 5.01 1.01 9.29
N ASP A 101 5.17 -0.30 9.50
CA ASP A 101 5.98 -1.18 8.66
C ASP A 101 5.47 -1.31 7.21
N CYS A 102 4.27 -0.81 6.87
CA CYS A 102 3.73 -0.88 5.50
C CYS A 102 4.18 0.27 4.58
N HIS A 103 5.11 1.11 5.01
CA HIS A 103 5.59 2.27 4.26
C HIS A 103 6.38 1.95 2.97
N GLU A 104 6.46 2.92 2.05
CA GLU A 104 7.24 2.78 0.82
C GLU A 104 8.73 2.61 1.15
N VAL A 105 9.43 1.87 0.29
CA VAL A 105 10.88 1.68 0.38
C VAL A 105 11.59 3.02 0.47
N GLY A 106 12.43 3.18 1.48
CA GLY A 106 13.19 4.40 1.72
C GLY A 106 12.55 5.35 2.74
N GLY A 107 11.27 5.16 3.10
CA GLY A 107 10.58 6.03 4.05
C GLY A 107 10.29 7.44 3.49
N ILE A 108 10.26 8.44 4.36
CA ILE A 108 10.00 9.85 4.00
C ILE A 108 11.34 10.60 3.99
N TYR A 109 11.72 11.11 2.82
CA TYR A 109 12.93 11.92 2.64
C TYR A 109 12.86 12.77 1.37
N LEU A 110 13.66 13.83 1.35
CA LEU A 110 14.07 14.51 0.12
C LEU A 110 15.56 14.26 -0.12
N GLU A 111 15.92 14.15 -1.39
CA GLU A 111 17.30 14.03 -1.82
C GLU A 111 17.63 15.28 -2.64
N ARG A 112 18.68 16.01 -2.25
CA ARG A 112 19.19 17.16 -2.98
C ARG A 112 20.66 16.96 -3.29
N ILE A 113 21.12 17.53 -4.40
CA ILE A 113 22.53 17.54 -4.76
C ILE A 113 23.17 18.80 -4.18
N VAL A 114 24.19 18.63 -3.34
CA VAL A 114 25.00 19.74 -2.79
C VAL A 114 26.45 19.51 -3.22
N GLY A 115 26.93 20.32 -4.17
CA GLY A 115 28.15 20.01 -4.92
C GLY A 115 27.95 18.73 -5.74
N ASP A 116 28.81 17.74 -5.58
CA ASP A 116 28.72 16.44 -6.27
C ASP A 116 28.15 15.32 -5.37
N LYS A 117 27.59 15.65 -4.21
CA LYS A 117 27.12 14.67 -3.22
C LYS A 117 25.60 14.73 -3.02
N PRO A 118 24.91 13.58 -2.98
CA PRO A 118 23.52 13.53 -2.53
C PRO A 118 23.46 13.78 -1.03
N VAL A 119 22.55 14.66 -0.61
CA VAL A 119 22.24 14.96 0.78
C VAL A 119 20.78 14.59 1.03
N ILE A 120 20.57 13.71 2.00
CA ILE A 120 19.25 13.25 2.45
C ILE A 120 18.74 14.14 3.57
N SER A 121 17.48 14.58 3.49
CA SER A 121 16.84 15.35 4.57
C SER A 121 16.27 14.46 5.68
N MET A 122 16.13 15.04 6.86
CA MET A 122 15.53 14.40 8.05
C MET A 122 14.04 14.76 8.14
N GLU A 123 13.25 14.30 7.18
CA GLU A 123 11.80 14.56 7.15
C GLU A 123 11.09 13.64 8.14
N TYR A 124 10.33 14.20 9.09
CA TYR A 124 9.51 13.39 9.98
C TYR A 124 8.20 12.98 9.31
N GLY A 125 7.68 11.82 9.70
CA GLY A 125 6.34 11.40 9.32
C GLY A 125 5.26 12.15 10.09
N LEU A 126 4.00 11.95 9.70
CA LEU A 126 2.85 12.52 10.43
C LEU A 126 2.87 12.09 11.91
N ASN A 127 2.60 13.04 12.80
CA ASN A 127 2.48 12.76 14.24
C ASN A 127 1.05 12.35 14.64
N ALA A 128 0.91 11.80 15.84
CA ALA A 128 -0.37 11.29 16.34
C ALA A 128 -1.45 12.39 16.44
N SER A 129 -1.07 13.61 16.82
CA SER A 129 -2.02 14.72 16.95
C SER A 129 -2.63 15.11 15.59
N TYR A 130 -1.80 15.20 14.54
CA TYR A 130 -2.27 15.46 13.18
C TYR A 130 -3.15 14.32 12.69
N ILE A 131 -2.71 13.07 12.88
CA ILE A 131 -3.48 11.90 12.46
C ILE A 131 -4.85 11.87 13.14
N GLN A 132 -4.92 12.11 14.44
CA GLN A 132 -6.19 12.11 15.18
C GLN A 132 -7.13 13.25 14.75
N ALA A 133 -6.58 14.43 14.47
CA ALA A 133 -7.37 15.57 14.02
C ALA A 133 -7.91 15.40 12.60
N THR A 134 -7.09 14.87 11.68
CA THR A 134 -7.42 14.77 10.25
C THR A 134 -8.12 13.45 9.89
N TYR A 135 -7.76 12.35 10.56
CA TYR A 135 -8.25 10.99 10.30
C TYR A 135 -8.75 10.33 11.60
N PRO A 136 -9.79 10.88 12.27
CA PRO A 136 -10.21 10.44 13.61
C PRO A 136 -10.69 8.98 13.70
N PHE A 137 -10.99 8.34 12.57
CA PHE A 137 -11.41 6.94 12.49
C PHE A 137 -10.24 5.97 12.26
N LEU A 138 -9.04 6.48 11.91
CA LEU A 138 -7.84 5.67 11.75
C LEU A 138 -7.34 5.20 13.12
N ARG A 139 -7.16 3.89 13.27
CA ARG A 139 -6.53 3.30 14.46
C ARG A 139 -5.06 3.04 14.18
N LEU A 140 -4.20 3.34 15.14
CA LEU A 140 -2.78 2.98 15.06
C LEU A 140 -2.58 1.60 15.68
N GLU A 141 -1.95 0.67 14.95
CA GLU A 141 -1.61 -0.64 15.53
C GLU A 141 -0.56 -0.53 16.63
N HIS A 142 0.36 0.42 16.48
CA HIS A 142 1.43 0.67 17.43
C HIS A 142 1.50 2.15 17.78
N HIS A 143 1.98 2.43 19.00
CA HIS A 143 2.31 3.80 19.39
C HIS A 143 3.39 4.36 18.45
N ILE A 144 3.23 5.62 18.05
CA ILE A 144 4.21 6.34 17.24
C ILE A 144 4.82 7.47 18.06
N HIS A 145 6.09 7.80 17.77
CA HIS A 145 6.80 8.86 18.47
C HIS A 145 6.10 10.22 18.29
N GLU A 146 6.21 11.10 19.29
CA GLU A 146 5.57 12.43 19.31
C GLU A 146 5.89 13.29 18.08
N LYS A 147 7.12 13.16 17.55
CA LYS A 147 7.58 13.88 16.35
C LYS A 147 7.01 13.34 15.04
N GLY A 148 6.55 12.09 15.02
CA GLY A 148 6.12 11.42 13.79
C GLY A 148 6.36 9.92 13.80
N TRP A 149 5.62 9.19 12.98
CA TRP A 149 5.82 7.74 12.79
C TRP A 149 7.14 7.40 12.11
N TRP A 150 7.64 8.29 11.24
CA TRP A 150 8.95 8.15 10.60
C TRP A 150 9.95 9.08 11.30
N PRO A 151 11.10 8.56 11.76
CA PRO A 151 12.10 9.37 12.49
C PRO A 151 12.95 10.26 11.59
N GLY A 152 12.84 10.11 10.26
CA GLY A 152 13.60 10.85 9.26
C GLY A 152 14.79 10.09 8.68
N GLY A 153 15.31 10.64 7.59
CA GLY A 153 16.35 10.00 6.79
C GLY A 153 15.77 8.98 5.81
N LYS A 154 16.67 8.24 5.17
CA LYS A 154 16.33 7.21 4.18
C LYS A 154 16.51 5.84 4.81
N GLU A 155 15.51 4.99 4.65
CA GLU A 155 15.54 3.60 5.13
C GLU A 155 16.77 2.85 4.58
N ASP A 156 17.36 2.03 5.44
CA ASP A 156 18.39 1.08 5.01
C ASP A 156 17.75 -0.02 4.15
N ARG A 157 18.37 -0.28 3.00
CA ARG A 157 17.88 -1.22 2.01
C ARG A 157 17.87 -2.66 2.52
N GLU A 158 18.81 -3.00 3.41
CA GLU A 158 18.93 -4.33 3.99
C GLU A 158 17.72 -4.68 4.87
N LEU A 159 17.10 -3.68 5.49
CA LEU A 159 15.98 -3.85 6.42
C LEU A 159 14.61 -4.02 5.74
N VAL A 160 14.52 -3.71 4.44
CA VAL A 160 13.24 -3.70 3.70
C VAL A 160 12.64 -5.11 3.61
N ALA A 161 13.48 -6.13 3.38
CA ALA A 161 13.03 -7.52 3.26
C ALA A 161 12.53 -8.05 4.61
N GLU A 162 13.28 -7.80 5.69
CA GLU A 162 12.86 -8.16 7.04
C GLU A 162 11.54 -7.47 7.43
N ARG A 163 11.38 -6.20 7.06
CA ARG A 163 10.13 -5.46 7.26
C ARG A 163 8.95 -6.05 6.51
N ALA A 164 9.15 -6.46 5.25
CA ALA A 164 8.11 -7.16 4.50
C ALA A 164 7.71 -8.47 5.18
N THR A 165 8.67 -9.27 5.67
CA THR A 165 8.39 -10.49 6.45
C THR A 165 7.56 -10.18 7.70
N ARG A 166 7.93 -9.16 8.49
CA ARG A 166 7.14 -8.76 9.67
C ARG A 166 5.69 -8.40 9.34
N VAL A 167 5.45 -7.69 8.24
CA VAL A 167 4.08 -7.37 7.80
C VAL A 167 3.30 -8.63 7.43
N ILE A 168 3.91 -9.56 6.69
CA ILE A 168 3.24 -10.81 6.31
C ILE A 168 2.95 -11.68 7.54
N ASP A 169 3.91 -11.81 8.45
CA ASP A 169 3.75 -12.56 9.69
C ASP A 169 2.66 -11.96 10.58
N PHE A 170 2.59 -10.63 10.68
CA PHE A 170 1.53 -9.92 11.38
C PHE A 170 0.14 -10.26 10.81
N ILE A 171 -0.02 -10.17 9.48
CA ILE A 171 -1.30 -10.47 8.83
C ILE A 171 -1.68 -11.95 8.99
N ARG A 172 -0.72 -12.87 8.79
CA ARG A 172 -0.93 -14.31 8.99
C ARG A 172 -1.31 -14.63 10.44
N HIS A 173 -0.60 -14.08 11.41
CA HIS A 173 -0.87 -14.32 12.83
C HIS A 173 -2.28 -13.89 13.22
N ARG A 174 -2.75 -12.75 12.70
CA ARG A 174 -4.06 -12.21 13.07
C ARG A 174 -5.23 -12.83 12.29
N HIS A 175 -5.01 -13.23 11.04
CA HIS A 175 -6.10 -13.56 10.13
C HIS A 175 -5.97 -14.93 9.44
N GLY A 176 -4.83 -15.63 9.55
CA GLY A 176 -4.54 -16.86 8.80
C GLY A 176 -5.63 -17.92 8.92
N GLU A 177 -6.00 -18.24 10.15
CA GLU A 177 -6.98 -19.26 10.52
C GLU A 177 -8.44 -18.75 10.53
N THR A 178 -8.72 -17.74 9.71
CA THR A 178 -10.05 -17.11 9.64
C THR A 178 -10.54 -17.00 8.19
N ASP A 179 -11.83 -16.72 8.04
CA ASP A 179 -12.45 -16.36 6.77
C ASP A 179 -12.29 -14.87 6.42
N ASP A 180 -11.43 -14.14 7.16
CA ASP A 180 -11.21 -12.72 6.93
C ASP A 180 -10.71 -12.45 5.52
N ARG A 181 -11.18 -11.32 5.00
CA ARG A 181 -10.81 -10.76 3.70
C ARG A 181 -10.20 -9.40 3.93
N VAL A 182 -8.89 -9.34 3.79
CA VAL A 182 -8.07 -8.24 4.29
C VAL A 182 -7.58 -7.40 3.12
N ALA A 183 -7.84 -6.10 3.13
CA ALA A 183 -7.25 -5.15 2.19
C ALA A 183 -6.07 -4.43 2.83
N LEU A 184 -4.89 -4.48 2.23
CA LEU A 184 -3.68 -3.79 2.67
C LEU A 184 -3.28 -2.72 1.64
N ILE A 185 -3.44 -1.46 2.04
CA ILE A 185 -3.10 -0.30 1.22
C ILE A 185 -1.62 0.03 1.39
N THR A 186 -0.84 -0.16 0.33
CA THR A 186 0.62 -0.04 0.34
C THR A 186 1.13 0.63 -0.93
N HIS A 187 2.40 0.41 -1.29
CA HIS A 187 3.12 1.14 -2.32
C HIS A 187 3.67 0.19 -3.39
N GLY A 188 3.99 0.74 -4.56
CA GLY A 188 4.49 -0.06 -5.68
C GLY A 188 5.85 -0.70 -5.38
N GLY A 189 6.78 0.06 -4.78
CA GLY A 189 8.09 -0.47 -4.40
C GLY A 189 7.98 -1.52 -3.31
N PHE A 190 7.26 -1.22 -2.23
CA PHE A 190 7.14 -2.15 -1.10
C PHE A 190 6.34 -3.41 -1.42
N PHE A 191 5.33 -3.35 -2.31
CA PHE A 191 4.62 -4.54 -2.79
C PHE A 191 5.56 -5.60 -3.38
N ASN A 192 6.62 -5.16 -4.07
CA ASN A 192 7.61 -6.09 -4.63
C ASN A 192 8.32 -6.93 -3.55
N TYR A 193 8.51 -6.37 -2.35
CA TYR A 193 9.07 -7.12 -1.22
C TYR A 193 8.02 -7.98 -0.51
N LEU A 194 6.79 -7.46 -0.35
CA LEU A 194 5.66 -8.22 0.20
C LEU A 194 5.33 -9.46 -0.64
N PHE A 195 5.34 -9.34 -1.97
CA PHE A 195 5.16 -10.45 -2.90
C PHE A 195 6.20 -11.56 -2.65
N ARG A 196 7.49 -11.18 -2.58
CA ARG A 196 8.59 -12.12 -2.35
C ARG A 196 8.49 -12.80 -0.99
N ALA A 197 8.15 -12.05 0.05
CA ALA A 197 7.91 -12.58 1.39
C ALA A 197 6.79 -13.62 1.41
N LEU A 198 5.66 -13.35 0.72
CA LEU A 198 4.54 -14.29 0.60
C LEU A 198 4.91 -15.56 -0.17
N CYS A 199 5.58 -15.41 -1.32
CA CYS A 199 5.99 -16.54 -2.14
C CYS A 199 7.21 -17.28 -1.58
N ARG A 200 7.83 -16.76 -0.50
CA ARG A 200 9.11 -17.22 0.06
C ARG A 200 10.18 -17.39 -1.03
N CYS A 201 10.12 -16.53 -2.04
CA CYS A 201 11.05 -16.57 -3.16
C CYS A 201 12.06 -15.44 -3.02
N GLU A 202 13.30 -15.74 -3.38
CA GLU A 202 14.32 -14.71 -3.55
C GLU A 202 14.51 -13.81 -2.30
N MET A 203 14.58 -14.41 -1.11
CA MET A 203 14.67 -13.70 0.16
C MET A 203 16.11 -13.40 0.64
N ASN A 204 17.15 -14.02 0.04
CA ASN A 204 18.55 -13.87 0.45
C ASN A 204 19.38 -13.19 -0.65
N PHE A 205 19.80 -11.93 -0.47
CA PHE A 205 20.62 -11.22 -1.46
C PHE A 205 21.68 -10.30 -0.85
N ALA A 206 22.74 -10.08 -1.62
CA ALA A 206 23.72 -9.03 -1.35
C ALA A 206 23.04 -7.64 -1.43
N ALA A 207 23.33 -6.79 -0.44
CA ALA A 207 22.68 -5.50 -0.21
C ALA A 207 22.75 -4.51 -1.39
N ASP A 208 23.73 -4.69 -2.29
CA ASP A 208 24.02 -3.80 -3.40
C ASP A 208 23.24 -4.13 -4.69
N GLN A 209 22.65 -5.32 -4.83
CA GLN A 209 22.03 -5.73 -6.10
C GLN A 209 20.55 -5.36 -6.21
N ARG A 210 20.13 -4.83 -7.37
CA ARG A 210 18.72 -4.67 -7.74
C ARG A 210 18.25 -5.91 -8.50
N TYR A 211 17.02 -6.35 -8.26
CA TYR A 211 16.43 -7.41 -9.08
C TYR A 211 16.37 -6.97 -10.56
N PRO A 212 16.64 -7.89 -11.50
CA PRO A 212 16.55 -7.59 -12.94
C PRO A 212 15.10 -7.46 -13.43
N TYR A 213 14.13 -7.51 -12.52
CA TYR A 213 12.71 -7.44 -12.81
C TYR A 213 11.96 -6.68 -11.69
N ARG A 214 10.76 -6.19 -12.02
CA ARG A 214 9.84 -5.54 -11.10
C ARG A 214 8.41 -5.94 -11.44
N PHE A 215 7.60 -6.20 -10.42
CA PHE A 215 6.16 -6.28 -10.55
C PHE A 215 5.59 -4.86 -10.63
N MET A 216 5.15 -4.47 -11.83
CA MET A 216 4.60 -3.15 -12.11
C MET A 216 3.21 -3.05 -11.52
N TYR A 217 2.97 -2.01 -10.72
CA TYR A 217 1.75 -1.91 -9.95
C TYR A 217 1.16 -0.52 -10.11
N ASN A 218 0.00 -0.38 -10.76
CA ASN A 218 -0.66 0.89 -11.02
C ASN A 218 -1.29 1.47 -9.75
N ASN A 219 -1.47 2.79 -9.67
CA ASN A 219 -2.23 3.40 -8.58
C ASN A 219 -3.63 2.79 -8.50
N CYS A 220 -4.10 2.50 -7.28
CA CYS A 220 -5.34 1.75 -7.03
C CYS A 220 -5.42 0.33 -7.62
N GLY A 221 -4.37 -0.19 -8.26
CA GLY A 221 -4.36 -1.56 -8.73
C GLY A 221 -4.58 -2.55 -7.57
N ILE A 222 -5.34 -3.61 -7.82
CA ILE A 222 -5.61 -4.66 -6.83
C ILE A 222 -4.82 -5.92 -7.17
N SER A 223 -4.16 -6.53 -6.19
CA SER A 223 -3.55 -7.85 -6.31
C SER A 223 -4.06 -8.76 -5.21
N ARG A 224 -4.40 -10.01 -5.53
CA ARG A 224 -4.99 -10.94 -4.56
C ARG A 224 -4.12 -12.16 -4.35
N PHE A 225 -3.97 -12.52 -3.08
CA PHE A 225 -3.45 -13.78 -2.62
C PHE A 225 -4.50 -14.47 -1.75
N ASP A 226 -4.69 -15.76 -1.96
CA ASP A 226 -5.44 -16.60 -1.02
C ASP A 226 -4.44 -17.38 -0.17
N MET A 227 -4.68 -17.44 1.13
CA MET A 227 -3.81 -18.14 2.06
C MET A 227 -4.60 -19.20 2.82
N PRO A 228 -4.82 -20.39 2.21
CA PRO A 228 -5.25 -21.57 2.94
C PRO A 228 -4.04 -22.18 3.66
N ASP A 229 -4.14 -22.31 4.97
CA ASP A 229 -3.08 -22.85 5.84
C ASP A 229 -1.74 -22.12 5.61
N GLU A 230 -0.65 -22.87 5.39
CA GLU A 230 0.69 -22.34 5.16
C GLU A 230 0.93 -21.81 3.74
N MET A 231 0.06 -22.14 2.77
CA MET A 231 0.27 -21.81 1.36
C MET A 231 -0.07 -20.34 1.06
N ALA A 232 0.63 -19.75 0.10
CA ALA A 232 0.21 -18.49 -0.54
C ALA A 232 -0.12 -18.76 -2.01
N GLN A 233 -1.40 -18.68 -2.36
CA GLN A 233 -1.88 -18.79 -3.73
C GLN A 233 -1.96 -17.41 -4.35
N PHE A 234 -1.11 -17.15 -5.34
CA PHE A 234 -1.19 -15.92 -6.12
C PHE A 234 -2.34 -16.02 -7.14
N ILE A 235 -3.36 -15.17 -7.00
CA ILE A 235 -4.59 -15.25 -7.80
C ILE A 235 -4.54 -14.31 -9.01
N TYR A 236 -4.24 -13.02 -8.78
CA TYR A 236 -4.04 -12.03 -9.83
C TYR A 236 -3.21 -10.84 -9.32
N HIS A 237 -2.64 -10.07 -10.24
CA HIS A 237 -1.90 -8.84 -9.95
C HIS A 237 -2.40 -7.67 -10.80
N ASN A 238 -2.37 -6.50 -10.19
CA ASN A 238 -2.57 -5.21 -10.84
C ASN A 238 -3.89 -5.11 -11.65
N LYS A 239 -4.99 -5.62 -11.07
CA LYS A 239 -6.34 -5.45 -11.64
C LYS A 239 -6.74 -3.97 -11.56
N THR A 240 -7.07 -3.39 -12.71
CA THR A 240 -7.49 -1.98 -12.87
C THR A 240 -8.66 -1.82 -13.85
N ASP A 241 -9.31 -2.90 -14.26
CA ASP A 241 -10.42 -2.90 -15.24
C ASP A 241 -11.69 -2.20 -14.75
N PHE A 242 -11.74 -1.79 -13.48
CA PHE A 242 -12.77 -0.94 -12.90
C PHE A 242 -12.45 0.57 -13.00
N LEU A 243 -11.24 0.93 -13.45
CA LEU A 243 -10.85 2.31 -13.69
C LEU A 243 -11.07 2.66 -15.18
N PRO A 244 -11.63 3.84 -15.49
CA PRO A 244 -11.51 4.45 -16.81
C PRO A 244 -10.06 4.60 -17.25
N ASP A 245 -9.80 4.54 -18.56
CA ASP A 245 -8.46 4.54 -19.15
C ASP A 245 -7.61 5.76 -18.71
N GLU A 246 -8.22 6.94 -18.62
CA GLU A 246 -7.56 8.20 -18.21
C GLU A 246 -7.14 8.23 -16.73
N LEU A 247 -7.64 7.28 -15.93
CA LEU A 247 -7.33 7.08 -14.52
C LEU A 247 -6.36 5.92 -14.28
N ILE A 248 -5.86 5.23 -15.30
CA ILE A 248 -4.83 4.19 -15.12
C ILE A 248 -3.45 4.85 -15.13
N THR A 249 -2.73 4.78 -14.00
CA THR A 249 -1.45 5.48 -13.78
C THR A 249 -0.40 4.65 -13.05
#